data_AF-A0A2S7DAN6-F1
#
_entry.id   AF-A0A2S7DAN6-F1
#
_cell.length_a   1.000
_cell.length_b   1.000
_cell.length_c   1.000
_cell.angle_alpha   90.00
_cell.angle_beta   90.00
_cell.angle_gamma   90.00
#
_symmetry.space_group_name_H-M   'P 1'
#
loop_
_entity.id
_entity.type
_entity.pdbx_description
1 polymer ?
#
loop_
_entity_poly.entity_id
_entity_poly.type
_entity_poly.pdbx_seq_one_letter_code
_entity_poly.pdbx_strand_id
1 'polypeptide(L)'
;MPWKSALALLALSTASVPALAQSDRQVAEDMITRAANVCPGHSTERTSPTVKAVPVGALRVMLERGLVMCPDRRLDAAAPAVFYGRLGVFAWNPEVPAGKTVIVKQIDSMTRKDDYPTETLVWDAKGTALKQQTVPMFEPRPGAAVLYKVR
;
A
#
# COMPACT_ATOMS: atom_id res chain seq x y z
N MET A 1 56.30 -30.43 -25.67
CA MET A 1 55.79 -31.47 -24.74
C MET A 1 56.90 -31.77 -23.74
N PRO A 2 56.67 -31.93 -22.40
CA PRO A 2 55.44 -31.84 -21.57
C PRO A 2 55.47 -30.59 -20.63
N TRP A 3 54.34 -29.97 -20.22
CA TRP A 3 53.41 -30.35 -19.13
C TRP A 3 54.08 -30.31 -17.73
N LYS A 4 53.76 -29.39 -16.81
CA LYS A 4 52.63 -29.41 -15.83
C LYS A 4 52.59 -28.05 -15.10
N SER A 5 51.52 -27.27 -15.20
CA SER A 5 50.37 -27.24 -14.28
C SER A 5 50.75 -26.94 -12.82
N ALA A 6 50.78 -25.65 -12.46
CA ALA A 6 50.61 -25.16 -11.10
C ALA A 6 49.57 -24.02 -11.09
N LEU A 7 48.37 -24.38 -11.53
CA LEU A 7 47.14 -23.60 -11.38
C LEU A 7 46.31 -24.35 -10.35
N ALA A 8 46.17 -23.81 -9.14
CA ALA A 8 44.96 -23.88 -8.33
C ALA A 8 45.26 -23.38 -6.92
N LEU A 9 44.25 -22.70 -6.35
CA LEU A 9 44.11 -22.22 -4.99
C LEU A 9 44.42 -20.73 -4.84
N LEU A 10 43.40 -19.90 -4.99
CA LEU A 10 42.94 -19.08 -3.87
C LEU A 10 41.57 -18.45 -4.14
N ALA A 11 40.71 -18.66 -3.14
CA ALA A 11 39.55 -17.88 -2.77
C ALA A 11 38.33 -17.88 -3.72
N LEU A 12 37.45 -18.85 -3.50
CA LEU A 12 36.00 -18.62 -3.64
C LEU A 12 35.63 -17.44 -2.73
N SER A 13 35.59 -16.24 -3.30
CA SER A 13 34.92 -15.10 -2.69
C SER A 13 33.43 -15.34 -2.84
N THR A 14 32.82 -15.92 -1.81
CA THR A 14 31.37 -15.96 -1.66
C THR A 14 30.86 -14.54 -1.80
N ALA A 15 30.24 -14.23 -2.94
CA ALA A 15 29.44 -13.03 -3.09
C ALA A 15 28.26 -13.19 -2.11
N SER A 16 28.41 -12.65 -0.90
CA SER A 16 27.29 -12.36 -0.03
C SER A 16 26.44 -11.35 -0.77
N VAL A 17 25.41 -11.84 -1.46
CA VAL A 17 24.35 -11.00 -1.99
C VAL A 17 23.84 -10.21 -0.78
N PRO A 18 23.98 -8.88 -0.74
CA PRO A 18 23.37 -8.14 0.34
C PRO A 18 21.88 -8.38 0.15
N ALA A 19 21.23 -8.98 1.14
CA ALA A 19 19.81 -8.80 1.31
C ALA A 19 19.63 -7.29 1.55
N LEU A 20 19.49 -6.52 0.47
CA LEU A 20 19.34 -5.07 0.53
C LEU A 20 18.05 -4.85 1.31
N ALA A 21 18.18 -4.44 2.58
CA ALA A 21 17.07 -3.91 3.32
C ALA A 21 16.49 -2.77 2.47
N GLN A 22 15.32 -3.02 1.86
CA GLN A 22 14.65 -2.01 1.06
C GLN A 22 14.46 -0.79 1.95
N SER A 23 15.09 0.32 1.55
CA SER A 23 15.05 1.56 2.32
C SER A 23 13.60 1.91 2.62
N ASP A 24 13.32 2.33 3.85
CA ASP A 24 11.99 2.77 4.27
C ASP A 24 11.40 3.84 3.33
N ARG A 25 12.27 4.70 2.78
CA ARG A 25 11.90 5.67 1.75
C ARG A 25 11.40 4.97 0.48
N GLN A 26 12.10 3.94 0.02
CA GLN A 26 11.75 3.20 -1.20
C GLN A 26 10.38 2.52 -1.05
N VAL A 27 10.07 1.95 0.11
CA VAL A 27 8.76 1.33 0.37
C VAL A 27 7.62 2.34 0.17
N ALA A 28 7.78 3.58 0.67
CA ALA A 28 6.78 4.63 0.48
C ALA A 28 6.68 5.07 -0.99
N GLU A 29 7.79 5.23 -1.70
CA GLU A 29 7.78 5.59 -3.12
C GLU A 29 7.19 4.48 -4.00
N ASP A 30 7.39 3.20 -3.66
CA ASP A 30 6.78 2.07 -4.35
C ASP A 30 5.26 2.06 -4.16
N MET A 31 4.78 2.38 -2.95
CA MET A 31 3.35 2.54 -2.69
C MET A 31 2.75 3.73 -3.48
N ILE A 32 3.44 4.87 -3.54
CA ILE A 32 3.01 6.02 -4.35
C ILE A 32 2.96 5.64 -5.84
N THR A 33 3.97 4.93 -6.34
CA THR A 33 4.01 4.42 -7.71
C THR A 33 2.84 3.47 -7.99
N ARG A 34 2.54 2.56 -7.07
CA ARG A 34 1.37 1.67 -7.16
C ARG A 34 0.07 2.47 -7.21
N ALA A 35 -0.06 3.48 -6.35
CA ALA A 35 -1.22 4.36 -6.35
C ALA A 35 -1.37 5.10 -7.69
N ALA A 36 -0.27 5.58 -8.29
CA ALA A 36 -0.31 6.22 -9.61
C ALA A 36 -0.84 5.30 -10.71
N ASN A 37 -0.55 4.01 -10.63
CA ASN A 37 -1.00 3.02 -11.62
C ASN A 37 -2.46 2.57 -11.43
N VAL A 38 -2.98 2.60 -10.20
CA VAL A 38 -4.30 2.04 -9.89
C VAL A 38 -5.37 3.10 -9.65
N CYS A 39 -5.03 4.19 -8.95
CA CYS A 39 -6.01 5.10 -8.41
C CYS A 39 -6.58 6.05 -9.47
N PRO A 40 -7.92 6.16 -9.59
CA PRO A 40 -8.53 7.17 -10.43
C PRO A 40 -8.20 8.56 -9.88
N GLY A 41 -7.83 9.51 -10.76
CA GLY A 41 -7.54 10.87 -10.35
C GLY A 41 -6.33 11.04 -9.41
N HIS A 42 -5.38 10.09 -9.42
CA HIS A 42 -4.15 10.18 -8.65
C HIS A 42 -3.44 11.53 -8.87
N SER A 43 -2.96 12.11 -7.77
CA SER A 43 -1.96 13.19 -7.78
C SER A 43 -0.94 12.89 -6.69
N THR A 44 0.34 13.08 -7.02
CA THR A 44 1.45 12.88 -6.10
C THR A 44 1.32 13.77 -4.87
N GLU A 45 0.87 15.02 -5.06
CA GLU A 45 0.69 16.03 -4.00
C GLU A 45 -0.37 15.59 -2.98
N ARG A 46 -1.45 14.95 -3.44
CA ARG A 46 -2.54 14.47 -2.57
C ARG A 46 -2.22 13.12 -1.91
N THR A 47 -1.46 12.28 -2.59
CA THR A 47 -1.19 10.90 -2.15
C THR A 47 -0.01 10.83 -1.19
N SER A 48 1.10 11.50 -1.52
CA SER A 48 2.38 11.34 -0.83
C SER A 48 2.33 11.64 0.67
N PRO A 49 1.66 12.71 1.16
CA PRO A 49 1.66 13.01 2.58
C PRO A 49 1.00 11.91 3.41
N THR A 50 -0.10 11.32 2.92
CA THR A 50 -0.79 10.24 3.65
C THR A 50 0.00 8.94 3.60
N VAL A 51 0.56 8.58 2.44
CA VAL A 51 1.38 7.36 2.31
C VAL A 51 2.59 7.43 3.24
N LYS A 52 3.29 8.57 3.27
CA LYS A 52 4.47 8.77 4.13
C LYS A 52 4.16 8.81 5.63
N ALA A 53 2.88 8.98 6.01
CA ALA A 53 2.43 8.91 7.39
C ALA A 53 2.09 7.48 7.86
N VAL A 54 1.98 6.51 6.94
CA VAL A 54 1.74 5.11 7.29
C VAL A 54 3.05 4.49 7.81
N PRO A 55 3.00 3.69 8.90
CA PRO A 55 4.17 2.94 9.36
C PRO A 55 4.75 2.07 8.24
N VAL A 56 6.07 2.10 8.06
CA VAL A 56 6.74 1.40 6.95
C VAL A 56 6.48 -0.11 6.96
N GLY A 57 6.40 -0.73 8.15
CA GLY A 57 6.03 -2.14 8.29
C GLY A 57 4.65 -2.45 7.71
N ALA A 58 3.67 -1.56 7.93
CA ALA A 58 2.35 -1.67 7.34
C ALA A 58 2.40 -1.50 5.82
N LEU A 59 3.19 -0.55 5.30
CA LEU A 59 3.37 -0.38 3.85
C LEU A 59 4.00 -1.61 3.17
N ARG A 60 4.96 -2.28 3.83
CA ARG A 60 5.55 -3.54 3.31
C ARG A 60 4.49 -4.62 3.18
N VAL A 61 3.70 -4.86 4.23
CA VAL A 61 2.57 -5.82 4.19
C VAL A 61 1.57 -5.46 3.10
N MET A 62 1.26 -4.17 2.94
CA MET A 62 0.37 -3.70 1.88
C MET A 62 0.88 -4.03 0.49
N LEU A 63 2.17 -3.75 0.21
CA LEU A 63 2.78 -4.07 -1.08
C LEU A 63 2.80 -5.59 -1.33
N GLU A 64 3.18 -6.39 -0.33
CA GLU A 64 3.21 -7.86 -0.41
C GLU A 64 1.83 -8.47 -0.73
N ARG A 65 0.77 -7.92 -0.12
CA ARG A 65 -0.62 -8.35 -0.32
C ARG A 65 -1.28 -7.76 -1.57
N GLY A 66 -0.62 -6.81 -2.25
CA GLY A 66 -1.18 -6.10 -3.39
C GLY A 66 -2.25 -5.08 -3.02
N LEU A 67 -2.26 -4.60 -1.77
CA LEU A 67 -3.13 -3.52 -1.31
C LEU A 67 -2.68 -2.17 -1.90
N VAL A 68 -3.59 -1.20 -1.98
CA VAL A 68 -3.30 0.11 -2.56
C VAL A 68 -3.97 1.24 -1.77
N MET A 69 -3.34 2.41 -1.81
CA MET A 69 -3.83 3.64 -1.19
C MET A 69 -4.26 4.65 -2.26
N CYS A 70 -5.54 5.03 -2.27
CA CYS A 70 -6.10 5.95 -3.27
C CYS A 70 -6.78 7.18 -2.65
N PRO A 71 -6.35 8.41 -2.95
CA PRO A 71 -7.15 9.57 -2.61
C PRO A 71 -8.45 9.57 -3.44
N ASP A 72 -9.60 9.76 -2.80
CA ASP A 72 -10.91 9.87 -3.46
C ASP A 72 -11.68 11.06 -2.88
N ARG A 73 -11.76 12.14 -3.68
CA ARG A 73 -12.48 13.38 -3.31
C ARG A 73 -14.00 13.24 -3.33
N ARG A 74 -14.53 12.13 -3.85
CA ARG A 74 -15.98 11.88 -3.90
C ARG A 74 -16.52 11.39 -2.56
N LEU A 75 -15.64 10.92 -1.67
CA LEU A 75 -15.97 10.61 -0.29
C LEU A 75 -16.30 11.91 0.46
N ASP A 76 -17.35 11.92 1.27
CA ASP A 76 -17.78 13.13 1.98
C ASP A 76 -17.22 13.20 3.41
N ALA A 77 -17.60 14.24 4.16
CA ALA A 77 -17.17 14.44 5.54
C ALA A 77 -17.82 13.45 6.53
N ALA A 78 -18.95 12.82 6.18
CA ALA A 78 -19.59 11.82 7.00
C ALA A 78 -18.87 10.46 6.88
N ALA A 79 -18.35 10.15 5.69
CA ALA A 79 -17.63 8.93 5.37
C ALA A 79 -16.27 9.20 4.70
N PRO A 80 -15.33 9.87 5.39
CA PRO A 80 -14.10 10.36 4.76
C PRO A 80 -13.05 9.27 4.49
N ALA A 81 -13.27 8.03 4.93
CA ALA A 81 -12.34 6.92 4.76
C ALA A 81 -13.09 5.60 4.52
N VAL A 82 -12.54 4.77 3.65
CA VAL A 82 -13.15 3.50 3.24
C VAL A 82 -12.07 2.47 2.88
N PHE A 83 -12.37 1.20 3.11
CA PHE A 83 -11.64 0.07 2.57
C PHE A 83 -12.57 -0.73 1.66
N TYR A 84 -12.24 -0.81 0.37
CA TYR A 84 -12.96 -1.62 -0.59
C TYR A 84 -12.39 -3.04 -0.56
N GLY A 85 -12.94 -3.89 0.32
CA GLY A 85 -12.41 -5.23 0.61
C GLY A 85 -12.16 -6.10 -0.60
N ARG A 86 -13.12 -6.20 -1.53
CA ARG A 86 -12.98 -6.97 -2.77
C ARG A 86 -11.82 -6.53 -3.66
N LEU A 87 -11.42 -5.27 -3.57
CA LEU A 87 -10.37 -4.68 -4.42
C LEU A 87 -9.07 -4.43 -3.64
N GLY A 88 -9.07 -4.58 -2.31
CA GLY A 88 -7.89 -4.29 -1.50
C GLY A 88 -7.46 -2.82 -1.55
N VAL A 89 -8.42 -1.90 -1.70
CA VAL A 89 -8.15 -0.47 -1.86
C VAL A 89 -8.53 0.28 -0.58
N PHE A 90 -7.56 0.93 0.04
CA PHE A 90 -7.79 1.94 1.07
C PHE A 90 -7.97 3.30 0.40
N ALA A 91 -9.13 3.92 0.58
CA ALA A 91 -9.38 5.26 0.07
C ALA A 91 -9.77 6.25 1.15
N TRP A 92 -9.42 7.51 0.93
CA TRP A 92 -9.75 8.61 1.83
C TRP A 92 -10.01 9.90 1.06
N ASN A 93 -10.80 10.80 1.61
CA ASN A 93 -10.88 12.17 1.09
C ASN A 93 -9.67 12.98 1.56
N PRO A 94 -8.75 13.42 0.67
CA PRO A 94 -7.59 14.23 1.07
C PRO A 94 -7.95 15.65 1.53
N GLU A 95 -9.18 16.11 1.27
CA GLU A 95 -9.69 17.45 1.60
C GLU A 95 -10.36 17.49 2.97
N VAL A 96 -10.70 16.33 3.53
CA VAL A 96 -11.21 16.21 4.90
C VAL A 96 -10.02 15.86 5.82
N PRO A 97 -9.59 16.75 6.74
CA PRO A 97 -8.39 16.52 7.56
C PRO A 97 -8.42 15.18 8.31
N ALA A 98 -9.59 14.81 8.83
CA ALA A 98 -9.80 13.55 9.55
C ALA A 98 -9.59 12.31 8.67
N GLY A 99 -9.85 12.38 7.36
CA GLY A 99 -9.74 11.23 6.45
C GLY A 99 -8.33 10.64 6.42
N LYS A 100 -7.30 11.49 6.41
CA LYS A 100 -5.88 11.06 6.44
C LYS A 100 -5.54 10.35 7.76
N THR A 101 -5.97 10.91 8.89
CA THR A 101 -5.71 10.34 10.21
C THR A 101 -6.42 9.00 10.40
N VAL A 102 -7.69 8.92 9.99
CA VAL A 102 -8.50 7.71 10.09
C VAL A 102 -7.90 6.60 9.23
N ILE A 103 -7.61 6.86 7.95
CA ILE A 103 -7.12 5.81 7.05
C ILE A 103 -5.77 5.25 7.49
N VAL A 104 -4.85 6.10 7.95
CA VAL A 104 -3.55 5.66 8.49
C VAL A 104 -3.75 4.76 9.72
N LYS A 105 -4.63 5.14 10.64
CA LYS A 105 -4.94 4.35 11.84
C LYS A 105 -5.56 2.99 11.49
N GLN A 106 -6.49 2.95 10.53
CA GLN A 106 -7.12 1.70 10.11
C GLN A 106 -6.13 0.78 9.40
N ILE A 107 -5.27 1.31 8.54
CA ILE A 107 -4.20 0.55 7.90
C ILE A 107 -3.26 -0.07 8.94
N ASP A 108 -2.76 0.70 9.92
CA ASP A 108 -1.90 0.15 10.97
C ASP A 108 -2.62 -0.94 11.79
N SER A 109 -3.90 -0.74 12.12
CA SER A 109 -4.68 -1.75 12.86
C SER A 109 -4.90 -3.03 12.07
N MET A 110 -5.30 -2.92 10.80
CA MET A 110 -5.61 -4.06 9.94
C MET A 110 -4.36 -4.84 9.56
N THR A 111 -3.26 -4.14 9.26
CA THR A 111 -1.97 -4.79 8.92
C THR A 111 -1.38 -5.55 10.11
N ARG A 112 -1.55 -5.07 11.35
CA ARG A 112 -1.14 -5.81 12.56
C ARG A 112 -1.97 -7.06 12.82
N LYS A 113 -3.26 -7.03 12.51
CA LYS A 113 -4.18 -8.17 12.68
C LYS A 113 -4.13 -9.15 11.51
N ASP A 114 -3.57 -8.72 10.39
CA ASP A 114 -3.54 -9.43 9.13
C ASP A 114 -4.93 -9.83 8.61
N ASP A 115 -5.93 -9.01 8.95
CA ASP A 115 -7.36 -9.24 8.68
C ASP A 115 -7.91 -8.21 7.70
N TYR A 116 -8.39 -8.69 6.56
CA TYR A 116 -8.83 -7.89 5.42
C TYR A 116 -10.15 -8.46 4.87
N PRO A 117 -11.29 -8.03 5.43
CA PRO A 117 -12.59 -8.52 5.00
C PRO A 117 -12.85 -8.21 3.53
N THR A 118 -13.69 -9.02 2.89
CA THR A 118 -14.09 -8.78 1.49
C THR A 118 -15.13 -7.67 1.37
N GLU A 119 -15.81 -7.37 2.46
CA GLU A 119 -16.80 -6.32 2.59
C GLU A 119 -16.17 -4.94 2.50
N THR A 120 -16.97 -3.97 2.03
CA THR A 120 -16.59 -2.56 2.11
C THR A 120 -16.72 -2.09 3.55
N LEU A 121 -15.61 -1.63 4.14
CA LEU A 121 -15.62 -0.99 5.46
C LEU A 121 -15.60 0.53 5.27
N VAL A 122 -16.51 1.24 5.91
CA VAL A 122 -16.61 2.70 5.83
C VAL A 122 -16.44 3.27 7.23
N TRP A 123 -15.68 4.36 7.35
CA TRP A 123 -15.43 5.03 8.63
C TRP A 123 -15.78 6.50 8.60
N ASP A 124 -16.31 6.97 9.72
CA ASP A 124 -16.52 8.41 9.97
C ASP A 124 -15.22 9.15 10.30
N ALA A 125 -15.31 10.46 10.51
CA ALA A 125 -14.18 11.30 10.90
C ALA A 125 -13.54 10.94 12.26
N LYS A 126 -14.22 10.15 13.10
CA LYS A 126 -13.70 9.65 14.39
C LYS A 126 -13.07 8.26 14.25
N GLY A 127 -13.19 7.63 13.09
CA GLY A 127 -12.75 6.26 12.83
C GLY A 127 -13.76 5.20 13.29
N THR A 128 -15.00 5.58 13.57
CA THR A 128 -16.09 4.65 13.89
C THR A 128 -16.57 3.98 12.60
N ALA A 129 -16.73 2.66 12.62
CA ALA A 129 -17.28 1.94 11.48
C ALA A 129 -18.76 2.31 11.28
N LEU A 130 -19.09 2.78 10.07
CA LEU A 130 -20.45 3.10 9.67
C LEU A 130 -21.12 1.85 9.07
N LYS A 131 -22.38 1.62 9.46
CA LYS A 131 -23.23 0.57 8.89
C LYS A 131 -24.18 1.19 7.88
N GLN A 132 -24.46 0.46 6.79
CA GLN A 132 -25.41 0.88 5.74
C GLN A 132 -25.07 2.23 5.08
N GLN A 133 -23.82 2.67 5.15
CA GLN A 133 -23.35 3.88 4.48
C GLN A 133 -23.11 3.58 2.99
N THR A 134 -23.68 4.41 2.13
CA THR A 134 -23.38 4.36 0.69
C THR A 134 -22.14 5.22 0.42
N VAL A 135 -21.21 4.67 -0.36
CA VAL A 135 -20.01 5.35 -0.82
C VAL A 135 -19.88 5.18 -2.33
N PRO A 136 -19.18 6.09 -3.03
CA PRO A 136 -18.89 5.92 -4.44
C PRO A 136 -18.24 4.56 -4.74
N MET A 137 -18.59 3.96 -5.88
CA MET A 137 -17.88 2.77 -6.35
C MET A 137 -16.43 3.13 -6.68
N PHE A 138 -15.49 2.26 -6.31
CA PHE A 138 -14.11 2.39 -6.75
C PHE A 138 -13.96 1.84 -8.17
N GLU A 139 -13.47 2.68 -9.07
CA GLU A 139 -13.21 2.32 -10.47
C GLU A 139 -11.70 2.46 -10.72
N PRO A 140 -10.95 1.35 -10.79
CA PRO A 140 -9.53 1.39 -11.10
C PRO A 140 -9.26 2.06 -12.45
N ARG A 141 -8.07 2.62 -12.63
CA ARG A 141 -7.64 3.12 -13.95
C ARG A 141 -7.76 2.02 -15.01
N PRO A 142 -8.11 2.36 -16.27
CA PRO A 142 -8.13 1.38 -17.35
C PRO A 142 -6.79 0.65 -17.47
N GLY A 143 -6.83 -0.69 -17.49
CA GLY A 143 -5.64 -1.54 -17.54
C GLY A 143 -4.90 -1.71 -16.20
N ALA A 144 -5.40 -1.14 -15.10
CA ALA A 144 -4.80 -1.34 -13.78
C ALA A 144 -5.02 -2.77 -13.29
N ALA A 145 -3.93 -3.44 -12.92
CA ALA A 145 -3.99 -4.74 -12.27
C ALA A 145 -4.19 -4.56 -10.76
N VAL A 146 -5.42 -4.75 -10.29
CA VAL A 146 -5.73 -4.83 -8.85
C VAL A 146 -5.43 -6.25 -8.37
N LEU A 147 -4.15 -6.51 -8.09
CA LEU A 147 -3.63 -7.85 -7.70
C LEU A 147 -3.83 -8.16 -6.21
N TYR A 148 -4.96 -7.76 -5.62
CA TYR A 148 -5.22 -8.03 -4.21
C TYR A 148 -5.43 -9.54 -3.99
N LYS A 149 -4.58 -10.15 -3.16
CA LYS A 149 -4.66 -11.57 -2.83
C LYS A 149 -5.64 -11.79 -1.68
N VAL A 150 -6.84 -12.24 -2.01
CA VAL A 150 -7.80 -12.74 -1.01
C VAL A 150 -7.28 -14.10 -0.52
N ARG A 151 -7.14 -14.26 0.80
CA ARG A 151 -6.76 -15.52 1.42
C ARG A 151 -8.00 -16.30 1.85
#